data_AF-A0A661GKM4-F1
#
_entry.id   AF-A0A661GKM4-F1
#
_cell.length_a   1.000
_cell.length_b   1.000
_cell.length_c   1.000
_cell.angle_alpha   90.00
_cell.angle_beta   90.00
_cell.angle_gamma   90.00
#
_symmetry.space_group_name_H-M   'P 1'
#
loop_
_entity.id
_entity.type
_entity.pdbx_description
1 polymer ?
#
loop_
_entity_poly.entity_id
_entity_poly.type
_entity_poly.pdbx_seq_one_letter_code
_entity_poly.pdbx_strand_id
1 'polypeptide(L)'
;MHATVTGSSSRASVEQYIKEVLAECKKRQCSRLLIEECLKGPRLEGMDVFAMASEGSMAALGVFDAVAYVDPKMGNLKDFAESVAVNRGLPISLFFSVEEAVHWLQEQQ
;
A
#
# COMPACT_ATOMS: atom_id res chain seq x y z
N MET A 1 3.15 -5.12 -11.26
CA MET A 1 3.74 -6.08 -10.30
C MET A 1 2.72 -6.37 -9.20
N HIS A 2 2.62 -7.61 -8.72
CA HIS A 2 1.80 -7.96 -7.55
C HIS A 2 2.72 -8.46 -6.43
N ALA A 3 2.66 -7.81 -5.26
CA ALA A 3 3.34 -8.21 -4.03
C ALA A 3 2.33 -8.67 -2.98
N THR A 4 2.43 -9.93 -2.56
CA THR A 4 1.63 -10.47 -1.45
C THR A 4 2.45 -10.43 -0.17
N VAL A 5 1.93 -9.73 0.84
CA VAL A 5 2.59 -9.51 2.13
C VAL A 5 1.89 -10.35 3.19
N THR A 6 2.64 -11.24 3.85
CA THR A 6 2.14 -12.07 4.95
C THR A 6 3.08 -11.96 6.14
N GLY A 7 2.56 -12.10 7.35
CA GLY A 7 3.36 -11.97 8.56
C GLY A 7 2.59 -11.40 9.74
N SER A 8 3.31 -10.81 10.69
CA SER A 8 2.73 -10.11 11.84
C SER A 8 2.53 -8.63 11.54
N SER A 9 1.42 -8.05 11.99
CA SER A 9 1.15 -6.61 11.88
C SER A 9 1.97 -5.85 12.92
N SER A 10 2.96 -5.11 12.45
CA SER A 10 3.73 -4.15 13.24
C SER A 10 4.21 -3.03 12.33
N ARG A 11 4.53 -1.87 12.90
CA ARG A 11 5.14 -0.77 12.14
C ARG A 11 6.44 -1.20 11.46
N ALA A 12 7.30 -1.93 12.18
CA ALA A 12 8.58 -2.41 11.67
C ALA A 12 8.41 -3.34 10.46
N SER A 13 7.43 -4.25 10.48
CA SER A 13 7.15 -5.12 9.34
C SER A 13 6.65 -4.34 8.12
N VAL A 14 5.86 -3.28 8.33
CA VAL A 14 5.36 -2.42 7.25
C VAL A 14 6.50 -1.65 6.60
N GLU A 15 7.34 -0.99 7.39
CA GLU A 15 8.52 -0.29 6.89
C GLU A 15 9.49 -1.22 6.14
N GLN A 16 9.67 -2.44 6.65
CA GLN A 16 10.52 -3.46 6.06
C GLN A 16 10.00 -3.84 4.66
N TYR A 17 8.74 -4.27 4.54
CA TYR A 17 8.24 -4.75 3.25
C TYR A 17 8.13 -3.61 2.23
N ILE A 18 7.82 -2.37 2.64
CA ILE A 18 7.77 -1.23 1.71
C ILE A 18 9.14 -1.03 1.05
N LYS A 19 10.23 -1.12 1.82
CA LYS A 19 11.60 -1.03 1.27
C LYS A 19 11.89 -2.16 0.28
N GLU A 20 11.48 -3.38 0.62
CA GLU A 20 11.69 -4.56 -0.24
C GLU A 20 10.89 -4.45 -1.56
N VAL A 21 9.62 -4.05 -1.48
CA VAL A 21 8.76 -3.84 -2.65
C VAL A 21 9.30 -2.73 -3.53
N LEU A 22 9.68 -1.58 -2.96
CA LEU A 22 10.28 -0.48 -3.71
C LEU A 22 11.58 -0.89 -4.41
N ALA A 23 12.44 -1.66 -3.73
CA ALA A 23 13.67 -2.16 -4.32
C ALA A 23 13.40 -3.10 -5.50
N GLU A 24 12.44 -4.01 -5.35
CA GLU A 24 12.05 -4.94 -6.43
C GLU A 24 11.36 -4.23 -7.60
N CYS A 25 10.48 -3.26 -7.34
CA CYS A 25 9.84 -2.47 -8.39
C CYS A 25 10.88 -1.69 -9.21
N LYS A 26 11.89 -1.09 -8.55
CA LYS A 26 12.99 -0.38 -9.22
C LYS A 26 13.82 -1.32 -10.09
N LYS A 27 14.20 -2.51 -9.59
CA LYS A 27 14.96 -3.50 -10.37
C LYS A 27 14.21 -3.95 -11.61
N ARG A 28 12.88 -4.08 -11.51
CA ARG A 28 12.01 -4.57 -12.59
C ARG A 28 11.43 -3.44 -13.46
N GLN A 29 11.80 -2.19 -13.18
CA GLN A 29 11.26 -0.99 -13.84
C GLN A 29 9.72 -0.99 -13.88
N CYS A 30 9.09 -1.40 -12.78
CA CYS A 30 7.64 -1.46 -12.65
C CYS A 30 7.13 -0.19 -11.95
N SER A 31 6.33 0.60 -12.66
CA SER A 31 5.66 1.78 -12.12
C SER A 31 4.23 1.50 -11.64
N ARG A 32 3.70 0.30 -11.91
CA ARG A 32 2.35 -0.12 -11.48
C ARG A 32 2.44 -1.30 -10.51
N LEU A 33 1.83 -1.12 -9.34
CA LEU A 33 1.98 -2.02 -8.20
C LEU A 33 0.64 -2.38 -7.58
N LEU A 34 0.42 -3.67 -7.33
CA LEU A 34 -0.63 -4.18 -6.44
C LEU A 34 0.05 -4.74 -5.19
N ILE A 35 -0.35 -4.26 -4.01
CA ILE A 35 0.03 -4.80 -2.71
C ILE A 35 -1.18 -5.52 -2.13
N GLU A 36 -1.04 -6.81 -1.84
CA GLU A 36 -2.03 -7.59 -1.09
C GLU A 36 -1.51 -7.83 0.32
N GLU A 37 -2.08 -7.13 1.30
CA GLU A 37 -1.68 -7.25 2.71
C GLU A 37 -2.56 -8.25 3.45
N CYS A 38 -1.91 -9.32 3.92
CA CYS A 38 -2.50 -10.41 4.70
C CYS A 38 -1.80 -10.55 6.07
N LEU A 39 -1.55 -9.42 6.75
CA LEU A 39 -0.92 -9.42 8.06
C LEU A 39 -1.87 -9.95 9.17
N LYS A 40 -1.30 -10.68 10.11
CA LYS A 40 -1.96 -11.20 11.31
C LYS A 40 -1.58 -10.35 12.52
N GLY A 41 -2.53 -10.05 13.39
CA GLY A 41 -2.26 -9.22 14.58
C GLY A 41 -3.42 -8.30 14.91
N PRO A 42 -3.27 -7.46 15.94
CA PRO A 42 -4.26 -6.44 16.26
C PRO A 42 -4.44 -5.49 15.08
N ARG A 43 -5.62 -4.87 15.01
CA ARG A 43 -5.85 -3.78 14.07
C ARG A 43 -4.95 -2.61 14.47
N LEU A 44 -4.39 -1.96 13.45
CA LEU A 44 -3.61 -0.75 13.63
C LEU A 44 -4.56 0.40 13.98
N GLU A 45 -4.13 1.24 14.90
CA GLU A 45 -4.92 2.42 15.28
C GLU A 45 -4.67 3.58 14.31
N GLY A 46 -5.54 4.60 14.34
CA GLY A 46 -5.48 5.72 13.39
C GLY A 46 -4.12 6.43 13.34
N MET A 47 -3.41 6.53 14.47
CA MET A 47 -2.08 7.13 14.53
C MET A 47 -1.00 6.27 13.85
N ASP A 48 -1.06 4.95 14.01
CA ASP A 48 -0.13 4.03 13.33
C ASP A 48 -0.37 4.09 11.83
N VAL A 49 -1.64 4.02 11.41
CA VAL A 49 -2.05 4.13 10.00
C VAL A 49 -1.58 5.44 9.39
N PHE A 50 -1.75 6.56 10.11
CA PHE A 50 -1.26 7.87 9.66
C PHE A 50 0.26 7.88 9.46
N ALA A 51 1.02 7.38 10.45
CA ALA A 51 2.48 7.37 10.39
C ALA A 51 2.97 6.52 9.22
N MET A 52 2.43 5.31 9.06
CA MET A 52 2.84 4.38 7.99
C MET A 52 2.46 4.89 6.60
N ALA A 53 1.24 5.40 6.41
CA ALA A 53 0.83 6.00 5.14
C ALA A 53 1.68 7.25 4.82
N SER A 54 1.98 8.07 5.83
CA SER A 54 2.82 9.26 5.66
C SER A 54 4.24 8.91 5.22
N GLU A 55 4.90 8.00 5.94
CA GLU A 55 6.30 7.64 5.68
C GLU A 55 6.45 6.80 4.41
N GLY A 56 5.53 5.85 4.19
CA GLY A 56 5.49 5.01 3.00
C GLY A 56 5.31 5.83 1.72
N SER A 57 4.37 6.79 1.70
CA SER A 57 4.16 7.66 0.54
C SER A 57 5.37 8.52 0.22
N MET A 58 6.04 9.07 1.23
CA MET A 58 7.27 9.84 1.02
C MET A 58 8.40 8.99 0.44
N ALA A 59 8.55 7.73 0.88
CA ALA A 59 9.56 6.82 0.35
C ALA A 59 9.30 6.38 -1.10
N ALA A 60 8.04 6.42 -1.53
CA ALA A 60 7.57 5.99 -2.85
C ALA A 60 7.31 7.15 -3.84
N LEU A 61 7.57 8.39 -3.44
CA LEU A 61 7.27 9.58 -4.23
C LEU A 61 7.97 9.55 -5.61
N GLY A 62 7.19 9.75 -6.68
CA GLY A 62 7.69 9.78 -8.05
C GLY A 62 8.16 8.41 -8.60
N VAL A 63 7.90 7.32 -7.89
CA VAL A 63 8.29 5.96 -8.31
C VAL A 63 7.17 5.26 -9.11
N PHE A 64 5.92 5.54 -8.77
CA PHE A 64 4.76 4.81 -9.28
C PHE A 64 3.81 5.71 -10.05
N ASP A 65 3.22 5.14 -11.11
CA ASP A 65 2.11 5.74 -11.85
C ASP A 65 0.77 5.36 -11.19
N ALA A 66 0.67 4.15 -10.64
CA ALA A 66 -0.50 3.67 -9.92
C ALA A 66 -0.16 2.58 -8.90
N VAL A 67 -0.74 2.68 -7.71
CA VAL A 67 -0.63 1.70 -6.63
C VAL A 67 -2.02 1.26 -6.18
N ALA A 68 -2.32 -0.04 -6.23
CA ALA A 68 -3.48 -0.59 -5.55
C ALA A 68 -3.05 -1.29 -4.27
N TYR A 69 -3.73 -1.00 -3.16
CA TYR A 69 -3.43 -1.58 -1.86
C TYR A 69 -4.65 -2.33 -1.33
N VAL A 70 -4.50 -3.62 -1.06
CA VAL A 70 -5.57 -4.48 -0.57
C VAL A 70 -5.29 -4.82 0.88
N ASP A 71 -6.18 -4.42 1.79
CA ASP A 71 -6.19 -4.92 3.17
C ASP A 71 -7.64 -5.19 3.59
N PRO A 72 -8.03 -6.47 3.67
CA PRO A 72 -9.38 -6.87 4.09
C PRO A 72 -9.73 -6.46 5.53
N LYS A 73 -8.76 -6.05 6.36
CA LYS A 73 -8.94 -5.75 7.78
C LYS A 73 -8.93 -4.27 8.12
N MET A 74 -8.60 -3.38 7.18
CA MET A 74 -8.43 -1.94 7.43
C MET A 74 -9.70 -1.26 7.97
N GLY A 75 -10.86 -1.83 7.64
CA GLY A 75 -12.16 -1.36 8.14
C GLY A 75 -12.42 0.10 7.78
N ASN A 76 -12.84 0.89 8.76
CA ASN A 76 -13.22 2.29 8.58
C ASN A 76 -12.04 3.26 8.40
N LEU A 77 -10.79 2.80 8.51
CA LEU A 77 -9.60 3.63 8.30
C LEU A 77 -9.14 3.70 6.85
N LYS A 78 -9.79 2.94 5.95
CA LYS A 78 -9.46 2.89 4.52
C LYS A 78 -9.35 4.30 3.91
N ASP A 79 -10.43 5.07 3.95
CA ASP A 79 -10.48 6.37 3.26
C ASP A 79 -9.54 7.40 3.92
N PHE A 80 -9.29 7.25 5.21
CA PHE A 80 -8.31 8.04 5.94
C PHE A 80 -6.88 7.75 5.46
N ALA A 81 -6.48 6.48 5.40
CA ALA A 81 -5.17 6.07 4.92
C ALA A 81 -4.93 6.50 3.45
N GLU A 82 -5.94 6.30 2.60
CA GLU A 82 -5.91 6.72 1.20
C GLU A 82 -5.71 8.24 1.08
N SER A 83 -6.50 9.02 1.82
CA SER A 83 -6.39 10.48 1.83
C SER A 83 -5.00 10.95 2.28
N VAL A 84 -4.43 10.33 3.32
CA VAL A 84 -3.10 10.65 3.83
C VAL A 84 -2.03 10.43 2.75
N ALA A 85 -2.13 9.33 2.01
CA ALA A 85 -1.18 8.95 0.99
C ALA A 85 -1.30 9.78 -0.29
N VAL A 86 -2.53 10.01 -0.77
CA VAL A 86 -2.82 10.84 -1.95
C VAL A 86 -2.38 12.28 -1.72
N ASN A 87 -2.67 12.85 -0.54
CA ASN A 87 -2.23 14.22 -0.19
C ASN A 87 -0.70 14.38 -0.12
N ARG A 88 0.05 13.27 -0.15
CA ARG A 88 1.53 13.24 -0.21
C ARG A 88 2.06 12.86 -1.59
N GLY A 89 1.20 12.82 -2.60
CA GLY A 89 1.58 12.61 -3.99
C GLY A 89 1.79 11.15 -4.39
N LEU A 90 1.33 10.18 -3.59
CA LEU A 90 1.31 8.78 -4.00
C LEU A 90 0.01 8.49 -4.78
N PRO A 91 0.05 8.07 -6.05
CA PRO A 91 -1.14 7.71 -6.80
C PRO A 91 -1.64 6.33 -6.37
N ILE A 92 -2.35 6.29 -5.24
CA ILE A 92 -2.80 5.06 -4.59
C ILE A 92 -4.33 5.00 -4.46
N SER A 93 -4.88 3.79 -4.56
CA SER A 93 -6.25 3.48 -4.14
C SER A 93 -6.27 2.22 -3.29
N LEU A 94 -7.14 2.22 -2.27
CA LEU A 94 -7.26 1.11 -1.33
C LEU A 94 -8.49 0.25 -1.65
N PHE A 95 -8.41 -1.04 -1.39
CA PHE A 95 -9.45 -2.03 -1.71
C PHE A 95 -9.57 -3.08 -0.60
N PHE A 96 -10.72 -3.74 -0.52
CA PHE A 96 -10.91 -4.88 0.38
C PHE A 96 -10.68 -6.23 -0.32
N SER A 97 -10.62 -6.23 -1.65
CA SER A 97 -10.38 -7.42 -2.46
C SER A 97 -9.33 -7.19 -3.54
N VAL A 98 -8.59 -8.26 -3.88
CA VAL A 98 -7.63 -8.26 -5.00
C VAL A 98 -8.35 -8.07 -6.34
N GLU A 99 -9.56 -8.59 -6.47
CA GLU A 99 -10.35 -8.48 -7.70
C GLU A 99 -10.64 -7.01 -8.06
N GLU A 100 -11.17 -6.23 -7.12
CA GLU A 100 -11.43 -4.79 -7.31
C GLU A 100 -10.14 -4.02 -7.62
N ALA A 101 -9.07 -4.33 -6.90
CA ALA A 101 -7.77 -3.70 -7.09
C ALA A 101 -7.17 -3.96 -8.48
N VAL A 102 -7.28 -5.19 -8.98
CA VAL A 102 -6.81 -5.57 -10.32
C VAL A 102 -7.63 -4.84 -11.39
N HIS A 103 -8.95 -4.82 -11.26
CA HIS A 103 -9.82 -4.12 -12.19
C HIS A 103 -9.47 -2.63 -12.27
N TRP A 104 -9.39 -1.96 -11.11
CA TRP A 104 -9.01 -0.56 -11.04
C TRP A 104 -7.63 -0.30 -11.65
N LEU A 105 -6.64 -1.16 -11.35
CA LEU A 105 -5.31 -1.01 -11.92
C LEU A 105 -5.35 -1.09 -13.44
N GLN A 106 -6.13 -1.98 -14.04
CA GLN A 106 -6.23 -2.11 -15.51
C GLN A 106 -6.81 -0.86 -16.17
N GLU A 107 -7.70 -0.13 -15.49
CA GLU A 107 -8.30 1.11 -15.97
C GLU A 107 -7.36 2.32 -15.90
N GLN A 108 -6.37 2.30 -15.00
CA GLN A 108 -5.30 3.31 -14.98
C GLN A 108 -4.39 3.08 -16.20
N GLN A 109 -4.61 3.79 -17.31
CA GLN A 109 -3.78 3.71 -18.52
C GLN A 109 -2.53 4.57 -18.41
#